data_AF-A0A931WNY2-F1
#
_entry.id   AF-A0A931WNY2-F1
#
_cell.length_a   1.000
_cell.length_b   1.000
_cell.length_c   1.000
_cell.angle_alpha   90.00
_cell.angle_beta   90.00
_cell.angle_gamma   90.00
#
_symmetry.space_group_name_H-M   'P 1'
#
loop_
_entity.id
_entity.type
_entity.pdbx_description
1 polymer ?
#
loop_
_entity_poly.entity_id
_entity_poly.type
_entity_poly.pdbx_seq_one_letter_code
_entity_poly.pdbx_strand_id
1 'polypeptide(L)' 'MENFWDQTKVDDGLMRLYISHPGESKPLPAVVVVQHQGGVDEFVQQMTRLAKPQMWDFPMRRGPIW' A
#
# COMPACT_ATOMS: atom_id res chain seq x y z
N MET A 1 11.91 9.08 -1.23
CA MET A 1 10.61 8.41 -1.46
C MET A 1 10.39 8.28 -2.95
N GLU A 2 10.48 7.05 -3.43
CA GLU A 2 10.37 6.68 -4.84
C GLU A 2 9.05 5.95 -5.05
N ASN A 3 8.31 6.28 -6.12
CA ASN A 3 7.06 5.60 -6.44
C ASN A 3 7.15 5.07 -7.86
N PHE A 4 6.83 3.79 -8.03
CA PHE A 4 6.96 3.14 -9.32
C PHE A 4 5.95 2.00 -9.46
N TRP A 5 5.72 1.63 -10.73
CA TRP A 5 4.98 0.43 -11.07
C TRP A 5 5.94 -0.74 -11.19
N ASP A 6 5.57 -1.86 -10.60
CA ASP A 6 6.29 -3.12 -10.69
C ASP A 6 5.33 -4.26 -11.04
N GLN A 7 5.85 -5.46 -11.20
CA GLN A 7 5.07 -6.67 -11.45
C GLN A 7 5.56 -7.81 -10.58
N THR A 8 4.62 -8.62 -10.11
CA THR A 8 4.92 -9.87 -9.41
C THR A 8 4.18 -11.03 -10.04
N LYS A 9 4.75 -12.24 -9.94
CA LYS A 9 4.12 -13.45 -10.44
C LYS A 9 3.06 -13.94 -9.45
N VAL A 10 1.87 -14.23 -9.95
CA VAL A 10 0.77 -14.84 -9.19
C VAL A 10 0.23 -16.00 -10.03
N ASP A 11 0.38 -17.23 -9.54
CA ASP A 11 0.12 -18.45 -10.29
C ASP A 11 0.81 -18.43 -11.67
N ASP A 12 0.05 -18.49 -12.75
CA ASP A 12 0.54 -18.44 -14.14
C ASP A 12 0.49 -17.04 -14.77
N GLY A 13 0.17 -16.00 -13.97
CA GLY A 13 0.00 -14.62 -14.41
C GLY A 13 0.98 -13.64 -13.79
N LEU A 14 0.94 -12.39 -14.30
CA LEU A 14 1.65 -11.25 -13.73
C LEU A 14 0.65 -10.25 -13.16
N MET A 15 0.83 -9.87 -11.90
CA MET A 15 0.04 -8.87 -11.21
C MET A 15 0.84 -7.57 -11.11
N ARG A 16 0.25 -6.46 -11.55
CA ARG A 16 0.85 -5.13 -11.41
C ARG A 16 0.76 -4.64 -9.97
N LEU A 17 1.83 -4.01 -9.50
CA LEU A 17 1.95 -3.43 -8.17
C LEU A 17 2.28 -1.95 -8.29
N TYR A 18 1.67 -1.13 -7.44
CA TYR A 18 2.12 0.23 -7.21
C TYR A 18 2.89 0.27 -5.89
N ILE A 19 4.16 0.64 -5.95
CA ILE A 19 5.07 0.60 -4.82
C ILE A 19 5.46 2.02 -4.44
N SER A 20 5.39 2.32 -3.14
CA SER A 20 6.01 3.52 -2.56
C SER A 20 7.12 3.09 -1.62
N HIS A 21 8.36 3.44 -1.96
CA HIS A 21 9.54 3.06 -1.21
C HIS A 21 10.17 4.31 -0.55
N PRO A 22 10.45 4.29 0.77
CA PRO A 22 10.96 5.48 1.46
C PRO A 22 12.36 5.90 0.99
N GLY A 23 13.11 5.01 0.33
CA GLY A 23 14.45 5.28 -0.21
C GLY A 23 15.59 4.77 0.69
N GLU A 24 15.27 4.06 1.78
CA GLU A 24 16.28 3.46 2.66
C GLU A 24 16.69 2.08 2.14
N SER A 25 17.98 1.74 2.21
CA SER A 25 18.53 0.48 1.69
C SER A 25 18.53 -0.68 2.70
N LYS A 26 17.73 -0.59 3.77
CA LYS A 26 17.60 -1.63 4.80
C LYS A 26 16.22 -2.30 4.75
N PRO A 27 16.07 -3.55 5.22
CA PRO A 27 14.75 -4.15 5.40
C PRO A 27 13.86 -3.30 6.31
N LEU A 28 12.61 -3.09 5.88
CA LEU A 28 11.61 -2.30 6.57
C LEU A 28 10.31 -3.09 6.68
N PRO A 29 9.47 -2.83 7.70
CA PRO A 29 8.11 -3.34 7.71
C PRO A 29 7.36 -2.79 6.48
N ALA A 30 6.68 -3.69 5.75
CA ALA A 30 5.89 -3.34 4.58
C ALA A 30 4.39 -3.31 4.93
N VAL A 31 3.66 -2.41 4.28
CA VAL A 31 2.19 -2.34 4.36
C VAL A 31 1.61 -2.74 3.01
N VAL A 32 0.67 -3.69 3.01
CA VAL A 32 -0.09 -4.06 1.81
C VAL A 32 -1.42 -3.31 1.81
N VAL A 33 -1.64 -2.51 0.79
CA VAL A 33 -2.91 -1.81 0.56
C VAL A 33 -3.70 -2.57 -0.49
N VAL A 34 -4.91 -3.01 -0.14
CA VAL A 34 -5.79 -3.74 -1.05
C VAL A 34 -6.78 -2.77 -1.71
N GLN A 35 -6.81 -2.79 -3.04
CA GLN A 35 -7.65 -1.89 -3.83
C GLN A 35 -9.15 -2.15 -3.60
N HIS A 36 -9.96 -1.11 -3.78
CA HIS A 36 -11.40 -1.26 -3.94
C HIS A 36 -11.75 -1.60 -5.41
N GLN A 37 -13.05 -1.67 -5.71
CA GLN A 37 -13.60 -1.97 -7.04
C GLN A 37 -13.10 -1.07 -8.19
N GLY A 38 -12.50 0.09 -7.89
CA GLY A 38 -11.95 1.02 -8.88
C GLY A 38 -10.53 0.69 -9.34
N GLY A 39 -9.91 -0.34 -8.76
CA GLY A 39 -8.51 -0.68 -9.04
C GLY A 39 -7.53 0.18 -8.24
N VAL A 40 -6.25 0.14 -8.63
CA VAL A 40 -5.19 0.99 -8.04
C VAL A 40 -5.25 2.40 -8.64
N ASP A 41 -6.32 3.11 -8.32
CA ASP A 41 -6.54 4.50 -8.73
C ASP A 41 -5.74 5.51 -7.90
N GLU A 42 -5.95 6.80 -8.14
CA GLU A 42 -5.24 7.87 -7.44
C GLU A 42 -5.45 7.84 -5.93
N PHE A 43 -6.65 7.45 -5.46
CA PHE A 43 -6.95 7.34 -4.04
C PHE A 43 -6.11 6.22 -3.42
N VAL A 44 -6.10 5.03 -4.02
CA VAL A 44 -5.29 3.90 -3.53
C VAL A 44 -3.80 4.25 -3.57
N GLN A 45 -3.31 4.87 -4.64
CA GLN A 45 -1.91 5.31 -4.72
C GLN A 45 -1.56 6.34 -3.65
N GLN A 46 -2.47 7.27 -3.34
CA GLN A 46 -2.30 8.22 -2.25
C GLN A 46 -2.23 7.53 -0.90
N MET A 47 -3.12 6.57 -0.63
CA MET A 47 -3.08 5.78 0.60
C MET A 47 -1.77 5.02 0.74
N THR A 48 -1.26 4.40 -0.34
CA THR A 48 0.04 3.72 -0.35
C THR A 48 1.19 4.66 0.00
N ARG A 49 1.20 5.90 -0.51
CA ARG A 49 2.23 6.90 -0.17
C ARG A 49 2.16 7.33 1.30
N LEU A 50 0.96 7.39 1.87
CA LEU A 50 0.73 7.86 3.24
C LEU A 50 0.82 6.75 4.29
N ALA A 51 0.89 5.48 3.86
CA ALA A 51 0.98 4.32 4.73
C ALA A 51 2.30 4.33 5.51
N LYS A 52 2.26 4.92 6.71
CA LYS A 52 3.35 4.83 7.69
C LYS A 52 2.96 3.80 8.75
N PRO A 53 3.84 2.84 9.08
CA PRO A 53 3.60 1.90 10.18
C PRO A 53 3.23 2.61 11.50
N GLN A 54 3.79 3.80 11.75
CA GLN A 54 3.49 4.62 12.95
C GLN A 54 2.06 5.19 13.00
N MET A 55 1.32 5.22 11.89
CA MET A 55 -0.07 5.68 11.86
C MET A 55 -1.01 4.72 12.60
N TRP A 56 -0.58 3.46 12.82
CA TRP A 56 -1.37 2.43 13.50
C TRP A 56 -1.30 2.47 15.04
N ASP A 57 -0.42 3.30 15.61
CA ASP A 57 -0.38 3.58 17.06
C ASP A 57 -1.45 4.59 17.50
N PHE A 58 -2.20 5.16 16.56
CA PHE A 58 -3.43 5.87 16.88
C PHE A 58 -4.52 4.85 17.25
N PRO A 59 -5.24 5.01 18.38
CA PRO A 59 -6.35 4.13 18.69
C PRO A 59 -7.33 4.24 17.54
N MET A 60 -7.42 3.18 16.73
CA MET A 60 -8.48 3.03 15.75
C MET A 60 -9.77 3.19 16.51
N ARG A 61 -10.40 4.36 16.38
CA ARG A 61 -11.77 4.55 16.84
C ARG A 61 -12.56 3.54 16.04
N ARG A 62 -12.96 2.46 16.71
CA ARG A 62 -14.00 1.55 16.24
C ARG A 62 -15.27 2.38 16.12
N GLY A 63 -15.44 3.08 15.00
CA GLY A 63 -16.72 3.62 14.58
C GLY A 63 -17.63 2.45 14.21
N PRO A 64 -18.95 2.58 14.39
CA PRO A 64 -19.88 1.50 14.08
C PRO A 64 -19.81 1.20 12.59
N ILE A 65 -19.59 -0.08 12.30
CA ILE A 65 -19.83 -0.68 10.98
C ILE A 65 -21.35 -0.73 10.82
N TRP A 66 -21.88 0.15 9.98
CA TRP A 66 -23.16 -0.05 9.31
C TRP A 66 -22.87 -0.56 7.90
#